data_AF-A0A7J2IDL1-F1
#
_entry.id   AF-A0A7J2IDL1-F1
#
_cell.length_a   1.000
_cell.length_b   1.000
_cell.length_c   1.000
_cell.angle_alpha   90.00
_cell.angle_beta   90.00
_cell.angle_gamma   90.00
#
_symmetry.space_group_name_H-M   'P 1'
#
loop_
_entity.id
_entity.type
_entity.pdbx_description
1 polymer ?
#
loop_
_entity_poly.entity_id
_entity_poly.type
_entity_poly.pdbx_seq_one_letter_code
_entity_poly.pdbx_strand_id
1 'polypeptide(L)'
;LIEALHYIKKFKDQVFIIKFGGEILSDEKILETIALDLILLHDVGIHQVVMHGAGNLISSEMKRLGLEPKFIRGERVTDRETLSLVTGCLHYVNNKIVGKINKNAAIAVGLAGGLFEARRKRKELGYVGDITAVNSGIILELIEKGHLPVVMPIGIDKNGNSLNINADVAAGELARELNAMKMIILTHVEGVLDENGKLISKLNISEAKNLLKGKVVTGGMIPKLESGIRAISKGVDRVHIVKAGEHAILGELLTEEGTGTMITRK
;
A
#
# COMPACT_ATOMS: atom_id res chain seq x y z
N LEU A 1 20.72 -2.67 -18.47
CA LEU A 1 21.40 -3.42 -17.37
C LEU A 1 22.36 -2.54 -16.56
N ILE A 2 23.28 -1.80 -17.20
CA ILE A 2 24.24 -0.91 -16.49
C ILE A 2 23.51 0.21 -15.72
N GLU A 3 22.49 0.82 -16.32
CA GLU A 3 21.65 1.83 -15.65
C GLU A 3 20.96 1.27 -14.40
N ALA A 4 20.38 0.08 -14.50
CA ALA A 4 19.76 -0.62 -13.36
C ALA A 4 20.77 -0.91 -12.23
N LEU A 5 22.04 -1.22 -12.56
CA LEU A 5 23.08 -1.47 -11.57
C LEU A 5 23.37 -0.25 -10.67
N HIS A 6 23.27 0.97 -11.23
CA HIS A 6 23.41 2.19 -10.45
C HIS A 6 22.31 2.29 -9.39
N TYR A 7 21.06 2.05 -9.78
CA TYR A 7 19.90 2.07 -8.87
C TYR A 7 19.96 0.96 -7.83
N ILE A 8 20.35 -0.25 -8.21
CA ILE A 8 20.53 -1.39 -7.28
C ILE A 8 21.54 -1.04 -6.19
N LYS A 9 22.72 -0.53 -6.57
CA LYS A 9 23.75 -0.13 -5.59
C LYS A 9 23.27 0.97 -4.65
N LYS A 10 22.49 1.92 -5.18
CA LYS A 10 21.94 3.04 -4.40
C LYS A 10 20.88 2.59 -3.40
N PHE A 11 20.08 1.57 -3.73
CA PHE A 11 18.94 1.14 -2.94
C PHE A 11 19.20 -0.10 -2.09
N LYS A 12 20.40 -0.68 -2.18
CA LYS A 12 20.81 -1.79 -1.31
C LYS A 12 20.61 -1.42 0.17
N ASP A 13 20.09 -2.38 0.93
CA ASP A 13 19.77 -2.31 2.35
C ASP A 13 18.68 -1.28 2.70
N GLN A 14 18.02 -0.67 1.70
CA GLN A 14 16.92 0.27 1.92
C GLN A 14 15.58 -0.44 2.05
N VAL A 15 14.69 0.11 2.89
CA VAL A 15 13.33 -0.39 3.07
C VAL A 15 12.36 0.32 2.14
N PHE A 16 11.62 -0.46 1.35
CA PHE A 16 10.56 0.01 0.46
C PHE A 16 9.20 -0.52 0.91
N ILE A 17 8.20 0.35 0.99
CA ILE A 17 6.81 -0.05 1.21
C ILE A 17 6.12 -0.22 -0.13
N ILE A 18 5.57 -1.40 -0.40
CA ILE A 18 4.82 -1.67 -1.64
C ILE A 18 3.35 -1.84 -1.29
N LYS A 19 2.53 -0.85 -1.62
CA LYS A 19 1.09 -0.89 -1.35
C LYS A 19 0.33 -1.38 -2.57
N PHE A 20 -0.37 -2.50 -2.42
CA PHE A 20 -1.23 -3.04 -3.47
C PHE A 20 -2.64 -2.43 -3.40
N GLY A 21 -3.06 -1.81 -4.49
CA GLY A 21 -4.44 -1.42 -4.72
C GLY A 21 -5.37 -2.63 -4.83
N GLY A 22 -6.60 -2.50 -4.33
CA GLY A 22 -7.56 -3.61 -4.24
C GLY A 22 -7.95 -4.21 -5.59
N GLU A 23 -7.92 -3.42 -6.66
CA GLU A 23 -8.28 -3.84 -8.03
C GLU A 23 -7.23 -4.72 -8.70
N ILE A 24 -5.97 -4.60 -8.28
CA ILE A 24 -4.86 -5.35 -8.87
C ILE A 24 -4.95 -6.82 -8.47
N LEU A 25 -5.54 -7.08 -7.30
CA LEU A 25 -5.60 -8.39 -6.67
C LEU A 25 -6.47 -9.39 -7.43
N SER A 26 -7.29 -8.94 -8.38
CA SER A 26 -8.11 -9.80 -9.23
C SER A 26 -7.40 -10.27 -10.50
N ASP A 27 -6.30 -9.64 -10.91
CA ASP A 27 -5.55 -10.04 -12.10
C ASP A 27 -4.39 -10.97 -11.72
N GLU A 28 -4.56 -12.26 -12.02
CA GLU A 28 -3.57 -13.30 -11.71
C GLU A 28 -2.23 -13.09 -12.44
N LYS A 29 -2.26 -12.60 -13.68
CA LYS A 29 -1.04 -12.42 -14.50
C LYS A 29 -0.22 -11.25 -13.97
N ILE A 30 -0.90 -10.14 -13.66
CA ILE A 30 -0.25 -8.97 -13.05
C ILE A 30 0.33 -9.35 -11.68
N LEU A 31 -0.40 -10.11 -10.84
CA LEU A 31 0.12 -10.57 -9.56
C LEU A 31 1.35 -11.47 -9.70
N GLU A 32 1.41 -12.32 -10.73
CA GLU A 32 2.58 -13.18 -10.99
C GLU A 32 3.82 -12.36 -11.36
N THR A 33 3.68 -11.38 -12.25
CA THR A 33 4.80 -10.53 -12.66
C THR A 33 5.28 -9.63 -11.52
N ILE A 34 4.35 -9.06 -10.73
CA ILE A 34 4.69 -8.31 -9.52
C ILE A 34 5.41 -9.19 -8.47
N ALA A 35 5.01 -10.45 -8.31
CA ALA A 35 5.71 -11.35 -7.40
C ALA A 35 7.18 -11.57 -7.83
N LEU A 36 7.43 -11.69 -9.13
CA LEU A 36 8.79 -11.77 -9.68
C LEU A 36 9.58 -10.47 -9.47
N ASP A 37 8.94 -9.31 -9.61
CA ASP A 37 9.58 -8.02 -9.31
C ASP A 37 10.05 -7.96 -7.85
N LEU A 38 9.19 -8.38 -6.91
CA LEU A 38 9.51 -8.38 -5.49
C LEU A 38 10.68 -9.33 -5.17
N ILE A 39 10.71 -10.51 -5.79
CA ILE A 39 11.80 -11.47 -5.63
C ILE A 39 13.11 -10.88 -6.16
N LEU A 40 13.10 -10.25 -7.33
CA LEU A 40 14.31 -9.63 -7.87
C LEU A 40 14.83 -8.51 -6.96
N LEU A 41 13.93 -7.64 -6.45
CA LEU A 41 14.33 -6.59 -5.53
C LEU A 41 14.91 -7.16 -4.22
N HIS A 42 14.34 -8.25 -3.71
CA HIS A 42 14.84 -8.98 -2.55
C HIS A 42 16.25 -9.56 -2.80
N ASP A 43 16.44 -10.27 -3.91
CA ASP A 43 17.70 -10.91 -4.28
C ASP A 43 18.86 -9.90 -4.45
N VAL A 44 18.56 -8.68 -4.89
CA VAL A 44 19.56 -7.61 -5.01
C VAL A 44 19.78 -6.81 -3.72
N GLY A 45 19.16 -7.23 -2.62
CA GLY A 45 19.37 -6.67 -1.28
C GLY A 45 18.53 -5.44 -0.96
N ILE A 46 17.42 -5.21 -1.66
CA ILE A 46 16.43 -4.21 -1.25
C ILE A 46 15.44 -4.92 -0.31
N HIS A 47 14.99 -4.26 0.74
CA HIS A 47 14.02 -4.84 1.68
C HIS A 47 12.61 -4.34 1.36
N GLN A 48 11.67 -5.24 1.04
CA GLN A 48 10.28 -4.86 0.78
C GLN A 48 9.37 -5.22 1.94
N VAL A 49 8.41 -4.35 2.23
CA VAL A 49 7.23 -4.67 3.06
C VAL A 49 5.99 -4.39 2.24
N VAL A 50 5.20 -5.43 1.99
CA VAL A 50 3.98 -5.33 1.20
C VAL A 50 2.80 -5.00 2.10
N MET A 51 2.06 -3.95 1.78
CA MET A 51 0.77 -3.62 2.39
C MET A 51 -0.33 -3.86 1.36
N HIS A 52 -1.42 -4.53 1.70
CA HIS A 52 -2.51 -4.76 0.74
C HIS A 52 -3.88 -4.33 1.26
N GLY A 53 -4.78 -3.99 0.34
CA GLY A 53 -6.21 -3.88 0.63
C GLY A 53 -6.96 -5.16 0.26
N ALA A 54 -8.30 -5.08 0.26
CA ALA A 54 -9.18 -6.08 -0.35
C ALA A 54 -10.51 -5.44 -0.82
N GLY A 55 -10.50 -4.16 -1.18
CA GLY A 55 -11.71 -3.33 -1.35
C GLY A 55 -12.78 -3.95 -2.27
N ASN A 56 -12.38 -4.42 -3.45
CA ASN A 56 -13.29 -5.03 -4.43
C ASN A 56 -13.87 -6.35 -3.93
N LEU A 57 -13.01 -7.23 -3.39
CA LEU A 57 -13.43 -8.52 -2.85
C LEU A 57 -14.44 -8.32 -1.71
N ILE A 58 -14.14 -7.42 -0.76
CA ILE A 58 -15.04 -7.11 0.36
C ILE A 58 -16.38 -6.62 -0.16
N SER A 59 -16.39 -5.68 -1.12
CA SER A 59 -17.64 -5.16 -1.69
C SER A 59 -18.44 -6.24 -2.42
N SER A 60 -17.76 -7.15 -3.13
CA SER A 60 -18.39 -8.30 -3.82
C SER A 60 -19.03 -9.26 -2.81
N GLU A 61 -18.30 -9.64 -1.77
CA GLU A 61 -18.80 -10.57 -0.75
C GLU A 61 -19.93 -9.96 0.09
N MET A 62 -19.87 -8.65 0.38
CA MET A 62 -20.99 -7.95 1.04
C MET A 62 -22.27 -8.09 0.22
N LYS A 63 -22.21 -7.78 -1.09
CA LYS A 63 -23.36 -7.90 -1.99
C LYS A 63 -23.88 -9.33 -2.08
N ARG A 64 -22.98 -10.32 -2.12
CA ARG A 64 -23.35 -11.75 -2.13
C ARG A 64 -24.13 -12.16 -0.88
N LEU A 65 -23.87 -11.52 0.26
CA LEU A 65 -24.58 -11.74 1.52
C LEU A 65 -25.80 -10.82 1.70
N GLY A 66 -26.18 -10.03 0.69
CA GLY A 66 -27.29 -9.07 0.78
C GLY A 66 -26.97 -7.81 1.59
N LEU A 67 -25.69 -7.54 1.86
CA LEU A 67 -25.22 -6.34 2.55
C LEU A 67 -24.83 -5.26 1.52
N GLU A 68 -25.22 -4.01 1.78
CA GLU A 68 -24.89 -2.88 0.91
C GLU A 68 -23.61 -2.16 1.37
N PRO A 69 -22.54 -2.11 0.54
CA PRO A 69 -21.33 -1.34 0.84
C PRO A 69 -21.62 0.16 1.02
N LYS A 70 -21.28 0.70 2.20
CA LYS A 70 -21.38 2.14 2.49
C LYS A 70 -20.00 2.75 2.70
N PHE A 71 -19.77 3.92 2.13
CA PHE A 71 -18.49 4.65 2.24
C PHE A 71 -18.71 6.10 2.67
N ILE A 72 -17.85 6.59 3.56
CA ILE A 72 -17.78 8.00 3.96
C ILE A 72 -16.35 8.47 3.73
N ARG A 73 -16.15 9.41 2.78
CA ARG A 73 -14.82 9.94 2.41
C ARG A 73 -13.79 8.84 2.06
N GLY A 74 -14.23 7.82 1.33
CA GLY A 74 -13.37 6.70 0.91
C GLY A 74 -13.11 5.64 1.99
N GLU A 75 -13.65 5.80 3.20
CA GLU A 75 -13.58 4.79 4.26
C GLU A 75 -14.88 3.98 4.31
N ARG A 76 -14.77 2.65 4.38
CA ARG A 76 -15.94 1.77 4.47
C ARG A 76 -16.54 1.87 5.87
N VAL A 77 -17.82 2.21 5.95
CA VAL A 77 -18.58 2.11 7.20
C VAL A 77 -18.61 0.64 7.60
N THR A 78 -18.12 0.33 8.80
CA THR A 78 -17.83 -1.04 9.23
C THR A 78 -18.55 -1.31 10.54
N ASP A 79 -19.65 -2.05 10.54
CA ASP A 79 -20.23 -2.62 11.76
C ASP A 79 -19.52 -3.95 12.14
N ARG A 80 -20.01 -4.64 13.16
CA ARG A 80 -19.35 -5.86 13.69
C ARG A 80 -19.39 -7.02 12.69
N GLU A 81 -20.49 -7.16 11.95
CA GLU A 81 -20.64 -8.20 10.92
C GLU A 81 -19.73 -7.89 9.73
N THR A 82 -19.77 -6.64 9.26
CA THR A 82 -18.90 -6.13 8.20
C THR A 82 -17.42 -6.28 8.56
N LEU A 83 -17.04 -6.04 9.82
CA LEU A 83 -15.65 -6.20 10.28
C LEU A 83 -15.16 -7.66 10.16
N SER A 84 -16.03 -8.62 10.50
CA SER A 84 -15.70 -10.04 10.40
C SER A 84 -15.48 -10.44 8.94
N LEU A 85 -16.35 -9.97 8.05
CA LEU A 85 -16.21 -10.17 6.60
C LEU A 85 -14.93 -9.52 6.04
N VAL A 86 -14.68 -8.26 6.41
CA VAL A 86 -13.46 -7.51 6.03
C VAL A 86 -12.21 -8.29 6.42
N THR A 87 -12.16 -8.78 7.66
CA THR A 87 -11.02 -9.53 8.19
C THR A 87 -10.80 -10.83 7.41
N GLY A 88 -11.86 -11.60 7.16
CA GLY A 88 -11.80 -12.82 6.35
C GLY A 88 -11.29 -12.56 4.92
N CYS A 89 -11.81 -11.54 4.24
CA CYS A 89 -11.35 -11.17 2.90
C CYS A 89 -9.88 -10.73 2.90
N LEU A 90 -9.43 -9.99 3.91
CA LEU A 90 -8.03 -9.59 4.04
C LEU A 90 -7.12 -10.81 4.22
N HIS A 91 -7.48 -11.75 5.09
CA HIS A 91 -6.70 -12.99 5.25
C HIS A 91 -6.60 -13.80 3.96
N TYR A 92 -7.71 -13.93 3.23
CA TYR A 92 -7.72 -14.60 1.93
C TYR A 92 -6.74 -13.95 0.94
N VAL A 93 -6.79 -12.61 0.82
CA VAL A 93 -5.87 -11.87 -0.05
C VAL A 93 -4.42 -12.00 0.42
N ASN A 94 -4.17 -11.92 1.73
CA ASN A 94 -2.83 -12.02 2.30
C ASN A 94 -2.18 -13.36 1.93
N ASN A 95 -2.90 -14.46 2.17
CA ASN A 95 -2.47 -15.80 1.78
C ASN A 95 -2.25 -15.94 0.28
N LYS A 96 -3.11 -15.32 -0.54
CA LYS A 96 -2.95 -15.31 -1.99
C LYS A 96 -1.65 -14.64 -2.42
N ILE A 97 -1.33 -13.45 -1.90
CA ILE A 97 -0.10 -12.72 -2.22
C ILE A 97 1.12 -13.52 -1.76
N VAL A 98 1.11 -13.99 -0.51
CA VAL A 98 2.20 -14.82 0.04
C VAL A 98 2.42 -16.06 -0.82
N GLY A 99 1.35 -16.75 -1.22
CA GLY A 99 1.43 -17.93 -2.08
C GLY A 99 2.03 -17.63 -3.46
N LYS A 100 1.71 -16.48 -4.08
CA LYS A 100 2.28 -16.08 -5.38
C LYS A 100 3.78 -15.82 -5.30
N ILE A 101 4.25 -15.19 -4.22
CA ILE A 101 5.69 -14.97 -3.99
C ILE A 101 6.36 -16.31 -3.67
N ASN A 102 5.82 -17.06 -2.70
CA ASN A 102 6.40 -18.31 -2.21
C ASN A 102 6.40 -19.46 -3.22
N LYS A 103 5.57 -19.39 -4.27
CA LYS A 103 5.63 -20.30 -5.41
C LYS A 103 7.01 -20.27 -6.10
N ASN A 104 7.67 -19.11 -6.12
CA ASN A 104 8.95 -18.92 -6.82
C ASN A 104 10.13 -18.72 -5.85
N ALA A 105 9.90 -18.19 -4.64
CA ALA A 105 10.91 -18.07 -3.59
C ALA A 105 10.25 -18.07 -2.20
N ALA A 106 10.60 -19.01 -1.34
CA ALA A 106 10.00 -19.17 0.00
C ALA A 106 10.46 -18.10 1.02
N ILE A 107 10.21 -16.84 0.71
CA ILE A 107 10.70 -15.67 1.47
C ILE A 107 9.56 -14.86 2.10
N ALA A 108 8.33 -14.93 1.59
CA ALA A 108 7.22 -14.11 2.05
C ALA A 108 6.52 -14.67 3.30
N VAL A 109 6.20 -13.78 4.24
CA VAL A 109 5.51 -14.11 5.50
C VAL A 109 4.31 -13.18 5.68
N GLY A 110 3.14 -13.78 5.83
CA GLY A 110 1.89 -13.06 6.08
C GLY A 110 1.76 -12.62 7.54
N LEU A 111 1.41 -11.35 7.78
CA LEU A 111 1.25 -10.77 9.12
C LEU A 111 -0.16 -10.23 9.35
N ALA A 112 -0.68 -10.52 10.54
CA ALA A 112 -2.03 -10.20 10.98
C ALA A 112 -2.05 -9.69 12.43
N GLY A 113 -2.80 -8.62 12.70
CA GLY A 113 -3.03 -8.11 14.05
C GLY A 113 -1.76 -7.59 14.76
N GLY A 114 -1.92 -6.82 15.83
CA GLY A 114 -0.82 -6.41 16.72
C GLY A 114 0.21 -5.42 16.17
N LEU A 115 0.27 -5.19 14.85
CA LEU A 115 1.18 -4.23 14.22
C LEU A 115 0.70 -2.78 14.34
N PHE A 116 -0.62 -2.56 14.29
CA PHE A 116 -1.22 -1.23 14.40
C PHE A 116 -2.02 -1.14 15.68
N GLU A 117 -1.57 -0.29 16.60
CA GLU A 117 -2.44 0.17 17.67
C GLU A 117 -3.37 1.24 17.12
N ALA A 118 -4.65 1.16 17.44
CA ALA A 118 -5.63 2.08 16.91
C ALA A 118 -6.74 2.42 17.92
N ARG A 119 -7.39 3.55 17.69
CA ARG A 119 -8.65 3.90 18.37
C ARG A 119 -9.77 4.05 17.35
N ARG A 120 -11.02 3.91 17.79
CA ARG A 120 -12.16 4.22 16.92
C ARG A 120 -12.05 5.67 16.42
N LYS A 121 -12.11 5.82 15.10
CA LYS A 121 -11.89 7.12 14.44
C LYS A 121 -13.09 8.05 14.61
N ARG A 122 -14.26 7.58 14.21
CA ARG A 122 -15.52 8.35 14.23
C ARG A 122 -16.71 7.43 14.47
N LYS A 123 -17.71 7.89 15.23
CA LYS A 123 -18.86 7.06 15.62
C LYS A 123 -19.65 6.56 14.40
N GLU A 124 -19.82 7.41 13.39
CA GLU A 124 -20.56 7.10 12.16
C GLU A 124 -19.87 6.07 11.25
N LEU A 125 -18.57 5.82 11.44
CA LEU A 125 -17.83 4.81 10.69
C LEU A 125 -17.89 3.42 11.34
N GLY A 126 -18.36 3.31 12.60
CA GLY A 126 -18.36 2.07 13.36
C GLY A 126 -16.96 1.63 13.81
N TYR A 127 -16.54 0.43 13.42
CA TYR A 127 -15.25 -0.22 13.75
C TYR A 127 -14.15 0.16 12.75
N VAL A 128 -14.03 1.46 12.43
CA VAL A 128 -12.92 2.01 11.66
C VAL A 128 -11.91 2.66 12.59
N GLY A 129 -10.64 2.37 12.38
CA GLY A 129 -9.53 2.79 13.24
C GLY A 129 -8.79 4.02 12.74
N ASP A 130 -8.29 4.80 13.69
CA ASP A 130 -7.23 5.78 13.51
C ASP A 130 -5.97 5.24 14.20
N ILE A 131 -4.86 5.11 13.46
CA ILE A 131 -3.61 4.55 13.98
C ILE A 131 -3.04 5.49 15.04
N THR A 132 -2.75 4.93 16.22
CA THR A 132 -2.10 5.64 17.32
C THR A 132 -0.63 5.29 17.46
N ALA A 133 -0.25 4.05 17.14
CA ALA A 133 1.13 3.59 17.12
C ALA A 133 1.31 2.44 16.12
N VAL A 134 2.55 2.22 15.69
CA VAL A 134 2.94 1.11 14.82
C VAL A 134 4.01 0.31 15.55
N ASN A 135 3.77 -0.97 15.79
CA ASN A 135 4.77 -1.89 16.32
C ASN A 135 5.47 -2.61 15.16
N SER A 136 6.66 -2.13 14.80
CA SER A 136 7.44 -2.62 13.67
C SER A 136 8.45 -3.71 14.03
N GLY A 137 8.57 -4.10 15.32
CA GLY A 137 9.63 -5.01 15.78
C GLY A 137 9.69 -6.33 15.00
N ILE A 138 8.56 -7.02 14.87
CA ILE A 138 8.48 -8.27 14.11
C ILE A 138 8.77 -8.08 12.61
N ILE A 139 8.48 -6.91 12.05
CA ILE A 139 8.78 -6.61 10.64
C ILE A 139 10.29 -6.47 10.46
N LEU A 140 10.97 -5.78 11.37
CA LEU A 140 12.42 -5.61 11.35
C LEU A 140 13.14 -6.95 11.52
N GLU A 141 12.69 -7.80 12.45
CA GLU A 141 13.23 -9.15 12.65
C GLU A 141 13.09 -10.00 11.38
N LEU A 142 11.93 -9.97 10.71
CA LEU A 142 11.73 -10.69 9.46
C LEU A 142 12.66 -10.17 8.35
N ILE A 143 12.79 -8.86 8.20
CA ILE A 143 13.71 -8.25 7.23
C ILE A 143 15.15 -8.72 7.49
N GLU A 144 15.60 -8.68 8.75
CA GLU A 144 16.96 -9.13 9.13
C GLU A 144 17.20 -10.60 8.81
N LYS A 145 16.17 -11.46 8.93
CA LYS A 145 16.23 -12.87 8.56
C LYS A 145 16.03 -13.13 7.05
N GLY A 146 15.93 -12.08 6.24
CA GLY A 146 15.76 -12.21 4.79
C GLY A 146 14.34 -12.61 4.38
N HIS A 147 13.34 -12.33 5.20
CA HIS A 147 11.93 -12.51 4.85
C HIS A 147 11.30 -11.23 4.31
N LEU A 148 10.27 -11.41 3.47
CA LEU A 148 9.45 -10.35 2.89
C LEU A 148 8.09 -10.29 3.63
N PRO A 149 7.84 -9.29 4.49
CA PRO A 149 6.59 -9.21 5.23
C PRO A 149 5.42 -8.73 4.35
N VAL A 150 4.28 -9.42 4.45
CA VAL A 150 3.02 -9.07 3.78
C VAL A 150 1.97 -8.74 4.85
N VAL A 151 1.61 -7.47 4.97
CA VAL A 151 0.86 -6.91 6.09
C VAL A 151 -0.58 -6.56 5.71
N MET A 152 -1.52 -6.90 6.60
CA MET A 152 -2.92 -6.48 6.51
C MET A 152 -3.20 -5.19 7.31
N PRO A 153 -4.10 -4.32 6.84
CA PRO A 153 -4.44 -3.05 7.48
C PRO A 153 -5.54 -3.23 8.56
N ILE A 154 -5.26 -4.04 9.57
CA ILE A 154 -6.13 -4.21 10.75
C ILE A 154 -5.42 -3.67 11.99
N GLY A 155 -6.08 -2.79 12.71
CA GLY A 155 -5.62 -2.27 13.99
C GLY A 155 -6.29 -2.93 15.18
N ILE A 156 -5.66 -2.83 16.34
CA ILE A 156 -6.16 -3.34 17.61
C ILE A 156 -6.35 -2.17 18.56
N ASP A 157 -7.54 -2.08 19.18
CA ASP A 157 -7.81 -1.12 20.24
C ASP A 157 -7.32 -1.58 21.61
N LYS A 158 -7.31 -0.68 22.59
CA LYS A 158 -6.87 -0.96 23.97
C LYS A 158 -7.63 -2.10 24.68
N ASN A 159 -8.77 -2.52 24.14
CA ASN A 159 -9.57 -3.62 24.67
C ASN A 159 -9.39 -4.91 23.87
N GLY A 160 -8.47 -4.95 22.90
CA GLY A 160 -8.21 -6.09 22.04
C GLY A 160 -9.18 -6.23 20.85
N ASN A 161 -10.02 -5.22 20.55
CA ASN A 161 -10.92 -5.32 19.40
C ASN A 161 -10.22 -4.90 18.11
N SER A 162 -10.51 -5.64 17.04
CA SER A 162 -10.08 -5.27 15.69
C SER A 162 -10.79 -4.02 15.18
N LEU A 163 -10.06 -3.21 14.42
CA LEU A 163 -10.54 -2.03 13.71
C LEU A 163 -10.04 -2.07 12.28
N ASN A 164 -10.94 -1.83 11.33
CA ASN A 164 -10.62 -1.70 9.92
C ASN A 164 -9.82 -0.40 9.69
N ILE A 165 -8.67 -0.48 9.03
CA ILE A 165 -7.85 0.69 8.70
C ILE A 165 -7.78 0.85 7.17
N ASN A 166 -7.77 2.09 6.70
CA ASN A 166 -7.50 2.37 5.30
C ASN A 166 -6.07 1.92 4.93
N ALA A 167 -5.92 1.06 3.92
CA ALA A 167 -4.63 0.49 3.52
C ALA A 167 -3.60 1.54 3.05
N ASP A 168 -4.03 2.63 2.41
CA ASP A 168 -3.13 3.72 2.01
C ASP A 168 -2.60 4.45 3.24
N VAL A 169 -3.45 4.67 4.26
CA VAL A 169 -3.03 5.28 5.55
C VAL A 169 -2.10 4.35 6.32
N ALA A 170 -2.42 3.06 6.41
CA ALA A 170 -1.57 2.05 7.05
C ALA A 170 -0.19 1.96 6.39
N ALA A 171 -0.12 1.95 5.05
CA ALA A 171 1.14 1.98 4.32
C ALA A 171 1.97 3.23 4.65
N GLY A 172 1.33 4.40 4.70
CA GLY A 172 2.02 5.66 5.01
C GLY A 172 2.58 5.70 6.44
N GLU A 173 1.82 5.24 7.44
CA GLU A 173 2.30 5.17 8.82
C GLU A 173 3.39 4.12 9.02
N LEU A 174 3.29 2.98 8.32
CA LEU A 174 4.32 1.94 8.33
C LEU A 174 5.60 2.41 7.64
N ALA A 175 5.49 3.12 6.51
CA ALA A 175 6.62 3.72 5.81
C ALA A 175 7.38 4.70 6.69
N ARG A 176 6.65 5.51 7.47
CA ARG A 176 7.26 6.38 8.50
C ARG A 176 7.98 5.55 9.55
N GLU A 177 7.30 4.56 10.14
CA GLU A 177 7.84 3.79 11.26
C GLU A 177 9.14 3.06 10.90
N LEU A 178 9.22 2.57 9.66
CA LEU A 178 10.39 1.85 9.15
C LEU A 178 11.44 2.75 8.50
N ASN A 179 11.28 4.08 8.54
CA ASN A 179 12.11 5.05 7.82
C ASN A 179 12.32 4.64 6.35
N ALA A 180 11.24 4.22 5.68
CA ALA A 180 11.30 3.70 4.34
C ALA A 180 11.81 4.77 3.36
N MET A 181 12.79 4.40 2.52
CA MET A 181 13.29 5.30 1.49
C MET A 181 12.22 5.56 0.43
N LYS A 182 11.41 4.55 0.08
CA LYS A 182 10.34 4.67 -0.89
C LYS A 182 9.04 4.05 -0.41
N MET A 183 7.94 4.65 -0.81
CA MET A 183 6.62 4.01 -0.81
C MET A 183 6.07 3.98 -2.23
N ILE A 184 5.68 2.81 -2.72
CA ILE A 184 5.12 2.61 -4.06
C ILE A 184 3.66 2.18 -3.89
N ILE A 185 2.74 3.00 -4.37
CA ILE A 185 1.31 2.72 -4.39
C ILE A 185 0.97 2.20 -5.78
N LEU A 186 0.78 0.89 -5.89
CA LEU A 186 0.25 0.28 -7.10
C LEU A 186 -1.26 0.51 -7.17
N THR A 187 -1.72 1.00 -8.33
CA THR A 187 -3.14 1.30 -8.58
C THR A 187 -3.55 0.90 -10.00
N HIS A 188 -4.81 1.05 -10.36
CA HIS A 188 -5.34 0.71 -11.70
C HIS A 188 -5.22 1.87 -12.72
N VAL A 189 -4.86 3.08 -12.26
CA VAL A 189 -4.68 4.28 -13.08
C VAL A 189 -3.19 4.59 -13.29
N GLU A 190 -2.87 5.33 -14.34
CA GLU A 190 -1.50 5.70 -14.75
C GLU A 190 -0.71 6.46 -13.68
N GLY A 191 -1.41 7.28 -12.90
CA GLY A 191 -0.82 8.11 -11.86
C GLY A 191 -1.74 9.28 -11.58
N VAL A 192 -1.17 10.43 -11.28
CA VAL A 192 -1.89 11.70 -11.13
C VAL A 192 -1.97 12.38 -12.48
N LEU A 193 -3.18 12.64 -12.94
CA LEU A 193 -3.43 13.37 -14.18
C LEU A 193 -3.65 14.86 -13.89
N ASP A 194 -3.22 15.71 -14.82
CA ASP A 194 -3.56 17.14 -14.81
C ASP A 194 -5.01 17.39 -15.29
N GLU A 195 -5.41 18.65 -15.35
CA GLU A 195 -6.74 19.07 -15.81
C GLU A 195 -7.04 18.71 -17.28
N ASN A 196 -6.00 18.44 -18.08
CA ASN A 196 -6.11 18.03 -19.48
C ASN A 196 -6.07 16.50 -19.64
N GLY A 197 -6.01 15.75 -18.53
CA GLY A 197 -5.91 14.29 -18.55
C GLY A 197 -4.51 13.75 -18.86
N LYS A 198 -3.46 14.60 -18.82
CA LYS A 198 -2.08 14.17 -19.06
C LYS A 198 -1.41 13.72 -17.75
N LEU A 199 -0.63 12.64 -17.81
CA LEU A 199 0.14 12.17 -16.66
C LEU A 199 1.17 13.21 -16.20
N ILE A 200 1.13 13.52 -14.91
CA ILE A 200 2.16 14.30 -14.25
C ILE A 200 3.20 13.32 -13.71
N SER A 201 4.38 13.27 -14.33
CA SER A 201 5.44 12.32 -13.93
C SER A 201 6.08 12.66 -12.58
N LYS A 202 6.14 13.95 -12.21
CA LYS A 202 6.73 14.40 -10.96
C LYS A 202 5.94 15.53 -10.31
N LEU A 203 5.74 15.43 -9.01
CA LEU A 203 5.11 16.44 -8.17
C LEU A 203 5.95 16.69 -6.92
N ASN A 204 6.04 17.93 -6.46
CA ASN A 204 6.39 18.22 -5.08
C ASN A 204 5.14 18.30 -4.18
N ILE A 205 5.33 18.35 -2.86
CA ILE A 205 4.24 18.46 -1.89
C ILE A 205 3.33 19.67 -2.15
N SER A 206 3.90 20.81 -2.59
CA SER A 206 3.13 22.03 -2.82
C SER A 206 2.19 21.86 -4.00
N GLU A 207 2.70 21.34 -5.12
CA GLU A 207 1.93 21.03 -6.32
C GLU A 207 0.84 20.00 -6.03
N ALA A 208 1.18 18.91 -5.33
CA ALA A 208 0.21 17.90 -4.93
C ALA A 208 -0.92 18.48 -4.05
N LYS A 209 -0.60 19.38 -3.11
CA LYS A 209 -1.62 20.10 -2.32
C LYS A 209 -2.49 21.02 -3.15
N ASN A 210 -1.93 21.67 -4.17
CA ASN A 210 -2.68 22.54 -5.07
C ASN A 210 -3.67 21.74 -5.92
N LEU A 211 -3.26 20.56 -6.42
CA LEU A 211 -4.16 19.65 -7.15
C LEU A 211 -5.35 19.19 -6.30
N LEU A 212 -5.15 18.93 -5.01
CA LEU A 212 -6.24 18.61 -4.07
C LEU A 212 -7.19 19.79 -3.88
N LYS A 213 -6.65 21.00 -3.66
CA LYS A 213 -7.46 22.21 -3.47
C LYS A 213 -8.24 22.59 -4.72
N GLY A 214 -7.62 22.46 -5.89
CA GLY A 214 -8.22 22.75 -7.18
C GLY A 214 -9.28 21.74 -7.63
N LYS A 215 -9.48 20.64 -6.88
CA LYS A 215 -10.40 19.55 -7.22
C LYS A 215 -10.13 18.89 -8.58
N VAL A 216 -8.91 19.02 -9.10
CA VAL A 216 -8.44 18.30 -10.31
C VAL A 216 -8.44 16.80 -10.02
N VAL A 217 -8.02 16.44 -8.81
CA VAL A 217 -7.98 15.06 -8.32
C VAL A 217 -9.29 14.69 -7.63
N THR A 218 -9.88 13.55 -8.01
CA THR A 218 -11.17 13.09 -7.47
C THR A 218 -11.13 11.63 -7.01
N GLY A 219 -12.18 11.20 -6.32
CA GLY A 219 -12.41 9.80 -5.95
C GLY A 219 -11.29 9.18 -5.12
N GLY A 220 -10.90 7.96 -5.48
CA GLY A 220 -9.88 7.18 -4.77
C GLY A 220 -8.44 7.73 -4.90
N MET A 221 -8.19 8.71 -5.75
CA MET A 221 -6.86 9.33 -5.86
C MET A 221 -6.60 10.33 -4.71
N ILE A 222 -7.64 10.96 -4.17
CA ILE A 222 -7.53 11.86 -3.01
C ILE A 222 -6.80 11.18 -1.83
N PRO A 223 -7.27 10.03 -1.31
CA PRO A 223 -6.59 9.39 -0.18
C PRO A 223 -5.18 8.88 -0.51
N LYS A 224 -4.89 8.53 -1.78
CA LYS A 224 -3.53 8.13 -2.21
C LYS A 224 -2.57 9.32 -2.15
N LEU A 225 -2.99 10.47 -2.68
CA LEU A 225 -2.17 11.67 -2.69
C LEU A 225 -2.00 12.23 -1.28
N GLU A 226 -3.06 12.24 -0.47
CA GLU A 226 -2.98 12.62 0.95
C GLU A 226 -2.03 11.71 1.74
N SER A 227 -2.09 10.39 1.52
CA SER A 227 -1.17 9.44 2.15
C SER A 227 0.28 9.70 1.68
N GLY A 228 0.49 9.90 0.37
CA GLY A 228 1.82 10.19 -0.17
C GLY A 228 2.43 11.48 0.40
N ILE A 229 1.66 12.57 0.44
CA ILE A 229 2.07 13.83 1.06
C ILE A 229 2.43 13.63 2.53
N ARG A 230 1.60 12.88 3.25
CA ARG A 230 1.80 12.59 4.68
C ARG A 230 3.06 11.78 4.91
N ALA A 231 3.30 10.73 4.11
CA ALA A 231 4.49 9.89 4.18
C ALA A 231 5.77 10.72 3.96
N ILE A 232 5.80 11.59 2.94
CA ILE A 232 6.98 12.44 2.65
C ILE A 232 7.20 13.48 3.75
N SER A 233 6.12 14.07 4.25
CA SER A 233 6.19 15.02 5.37
C SER A 233 6.73 14.37 6.64
N LYS A 234 6.63 13.05 6.76
CA LYS A 234 7.02 12.25 7.92
C LYS A 234 8.36 11.53 7.76
N GLY A 235 9.06 11.68 6.63
CA GLY A 235 10.44 11.20 6.48
C GLY A 235 10.68 10.27 5.29
N VAL A 236 9.63 9.81 4.58
CA VAL A 236 9.81 9.02 3.36
C VAL A 236 10.40 9.91 2.26
N ASP A 237 11.47 9.48 1.60
CA ASP A 237 12.14 10.33 0.61
C ASP A 237 11.26 10.56 -0.62
N ARG A 238 10.65 9.48 -1.14
CA ARG A 238 9.84 9.51 -2.36
C ARG A 238 8.64 8.60 -2.27
N VAL A 239 7.52 9.07 -2.81
CA VAL A 239 6.30 8.26 -2.99
C VAL A 239 6.02 8.13 -4.47
N HIS A 240 5.73 6.93 -4.93
CA HIS A 240 5.42 6.64 -6.32
C HIS A 240 3.97 6.16 -6.41
N ILE A 241 3.17 6.72 -7.32
CA ILE A 241 1.83 6.22 -7.65
C ILE A 241 1.92 5.66 -9.07
N VAL A 242 1.79 4.35 -9.20
CA VAL A 242 2.12 3.62 -10.43
C VAL A 242 0.96 2.72 -10.82
N LYS A 243 0.66 2.68 -12.12
CA LYS A 243 -0.28 1.70 -12.66
C LYS A 243 0.31 0.31 -12.57
N ALA A 244 -0.46 -0.63 -12.02
CA ALA A 244 -0.08 -2.01 -12.08
C ALA A 244 -0.15 -2.53 -13.51
N GLY A 245 0.85 -3.31 -13.85
CA GLY A 245 1.04 -3.95 -15.14
C GLY A 245 2.21 -4.91 -15.03
N GLU A 246 2.58 -5.51 -16.14
CA GLU A 246 3.75 -6.37 -16.21
C GLU A 246 5.01 -5.59 -15.81
N HIS A 247 5.73 -6.12 -14.83
CA HIS A 247 6.98 -5.57 -14.31
C HIS A 247 6.93 -4.09 -13.90
N ALA A 248 5.76 -3.61 -13.47
CA ALA A 248 5.53 -2.20 -13.17
C ALA A 248 6.42 -1.66 -12.04
N ILE A 249 6.78 -2.49 -11.05
CA ILE A 249 7.63 -2.04 -9.95
C ILE A 249 9.06 -1.80 -10.47
N LEU A 250 9.59 -2.73 -11.27
CA LEU A 250 10.93 -2.61 -11.83
C LEU A 250 11.00 -1.46 -12.85
N GLY A 251 9.97 -1.33 -13.69
CA GLY A 251 9.86 -0.22 -14.65
C GLY A 251 9.89 1.15 -13.98
N GLU A 252 9.24 1.30 -12.82
CA GLU A 252 9.29 2.54 -12.04
C GLU A 252 10.66 2.78 -11.37
N LEU A 253 11.28 1.73 -10.83
CA LEU A 253 12.44 1.86 -9.95
C LEU A 253 13.79 1.87 -10.64
N LEU A 254 13.89 1.17 -11.77
CA LEU A 254 15.16 0.90 -12.46
C LEU A 254 15.28 1.65 -13.79
N THR A 255 14.44 2.66 -14.02
CA THR A 255 14.50 3.56 -15.18
C THR A 255 14.60 5.02 -14.71
N GLU A 256 15.09 5.91 -15.59
CA GLU A 256 15.14 7.34 -15.28
C GLU A 256 13.77 8.02 -15.36
N GLU A 257 12.98 7.65 -16.37
CA GLU A 257 11.69 8.28 -16.67
C GLU A 257 10.60 7.88 -15.68
N GLY A 258 10.64 6.63 -15.19
CA GLY A 258 9.53 6.03 -14.48
C GLY A 258 8.32 5.80 -15.38
N THR A 259 7.26 5.24 -14.80
CA THR A 259 6.00 4.90 -15.49
C THR A 259 4.77 5.50 -14.81
N GLY A 260 4.94 6.15 -13.65
CA GLY A 260 3.86 6.77 -12.89
C GLY A 260 4.18 8.19 -12.44
N THR A 261 3.58 8.57 -11.31
CA THR A 261 3.81 9.86 -10.67
C THR A 261 4.70 9.71 -9.45
N MET A 262 5.84 10.39 -9.45
CA MET A 262 6.74 10.48 -8.31
C MET A 262 6.48 11.77 -7.53
N ILE A 263 6.21 11.63 -6.23
CA ILE A 263 6.03 12.73 -5.29
C ILE A 263 7.30 12.91 -4.46
N THR A 264 7.81 14.14 -4.37
CA THR A 264 9.00 14.53 -3.59
C THR A 264 8.72 15.68 -2.64
N ARG A 265 9.64 15.93 -1.69
CA ARG A 265 9.51 17.04 -0.74
C ARG A 265 9.66 18.42 -1.40
N LYS A 266 10.61 18.54 -2.33
CA LYS A 266 10.89 19.71 -3.16
C LYS A 266 11.00 19.28 -4.61
#